data_AF-A0A5E7M6J6-F1
#
_entry.id   AF-A0A5E7M6J6-F1
#
_cell.length_a   1.000
_cell.length_b   1.000
_cell.length_c   1.000
_cell.angle_alpha   90.00
_cell.angle_beta   90.00
_cell.angle_gamma   90.00
#
_symmetry.space_group_name_H-M   'P 1'
#
loop_
_entity.id
_entity.type
_entity.pdbx_description
1 polymer ?
#
loop_
_entity_poly.entity_id
_entity_poly.type
_entity_poly.pdbx_seq_one_letter_code
_entity_poly.pdbx_strand_id
1 'polypeptide(L)'
;MLSVSASFSSVSVSQPARSTSTVTSPKEVKLLAVAEPSRTPSDDITNAFDNLRGERYAVVLAGFSGLGYEHPAAVRQKITELLNEAIKNHKEGVALVIGGTTDGIGMGYAVAKDDPHFSDVKLIGLVSEVVKEQCPHSLAKECGDNIIFVPDPDNTWEVLNQEGSHSYTAYAAEKHGEFNILGGGAVAQKEVECAKNQGVSPMLFQFAPDPEQLQKKLEQGKTRETLMPLDAFF
;
A
#
# COMPACT_ATOMS: atom_id res chain seq x y z
N MET A 1 24.15 59.78 74.22
CA MET A 1 23.12 59.15 75.08
C MET A 1 22.61 57.91 74.36
N LEU A 2 22.64 56.76 75.05
CA LEU A 2 21.84 55.52 74.89
C LEU A 2 21.67 54.92 73.47
N SER A 3 22.30 53.76 73.21
CA SER A 3 21.69 52.40 73.16
C SER A 3 21.03 52.14 71.79
N VAL A 4 21.21 51.01 71.09
CA VAL A 4 20.92 49.62 71.49
C VAL A 4 21.71 48.66 70.58
N SER A 5 22.15 47.55 71.19
CA SER A 5 22.76 46.36 70.57
C SER A 5 21.82 45.56 69.68
N ALA A 6 22.35 44.86 68.68
CA ALA A 6 21.84 43.53 68.31
C ALA A 6 22.97 42.69 67.71
N SER A 7 23.40 41.69 68.48
CA SER A 7 24.28 40.60 68.06
C SER A 7 23.49 39.60 67.23
N PHE A 8 24.08 39.11 66.14
CA PHE A 8 23.77 37.78 65.61
C PHE A 8 25.08 37.09 65.27
N SER A 9 25.47 36.16 66.14
CA SER A 9 26.44 35.11 65.84
C SER A 9 25.68 33.85 65.45
N SER A 10 26.03 33.28 64.31
CA SER A 10 26.12 31.83 64.02
C SER A 10 26.10 31.67 62.50
N VAL A 11 26.73 30.69 61.87
CA VAL A 11 27.68 29.63 62.20
C VAL A 11 28.20 29.24 60.80
N SER A 12 29.51 29.05 60.65
CA SER A 12 30.12 28.62 59.40
C SER A 12 29.81 27.14 59.15
N VAL A 13 29.30 26.79 57.97
CA VAL A 13 29.24 25.40 57.49
C VAL A 13 29.89 25.35 56.11
N SER A 14 31.03 24.68 56.07
CA SER A 14 31.84 24.36 54.90
C SER A 14 31.04 23.57 53.87
N GLN A 15 31.01 24.03 52.62
CA GLN A 15 30.51 23.27 51.48
C GLN A 15 31.59 22.30 50.97
N PRO A 16 31.31 21.00 50.82
CA PRO A 16 32.14 20.11 50.03
C PRO A 16 31.79 20.19 48.54
N ALA A 17 32.80 19.92 47.72
CA ALA A 17 32.79 20.03 46.27
C ALA A 17 31.97 18.93 45.55
N ARG A 18 31.31 19.36 44.47
CA ARG A 18 31.07 18.72 43.16
C ARG A 18 30.81 17.20 43.09
N SER A 19 29.60 16.87 42.64
CA SER A 19 29.32 15.65 41.85
C SER A 19 28.29 16.01 40.78
N THR A 20 28.75 16.31 39.56
CA THR A 20 27.87 16.39 38.39
C THR A 20 27.55 14.98 37.94
N SER A 21 26.38 14.49 38.33
CA SER A 21 25.79 13.26 37.76
C SER A 21 25.39 13.54 36.32
N THR A 22 26.15 13.03 35.37
CA THR A 22 25.75 12.90 33.97
C THR A 22 24.62 11.89 33.90
N VAL A 23 23.39 12.39 33.72
CA VAL A 23 22.24 11.57 33.32
C VAL A 23 22.57 11.02 31.94
N THR A 24 22.95 9.75 31.88
CA THR A 24 23.10 9.02 30.62
C THR A 24 21.70 8.63 30.17
N SER A 25 21.30 9.17 29.02
CA SER A 25 20.05 8.84 28.33
C SER A 25 19.93 7.32 28.15
N PRO A 26 18.72 6.74 28.24
CA PRO A 26 18.54 5.32 27.98
C PRO A 26 18.99 5.01 26.54
N LYS A 27 19.88 4.03 26.37
CA LYS A 27 20.14 3.43 25.06
C LYS A 27 18.86 2.76 24.59
N GLU A 28 18.24 3.35 23.59
CA GLU A 28 17.14 2.75 22.85
C GLU A 28 17.65 1.47 22.18
N VAL A 29 17.28 0.32 22.73
CA VAL A 29 17.52 -0.97 22.08
C VAL A 29 16.48 -1.08 21.00
N LYS A 30 16.90 -0.89 19.75
CA LYS A 30 16.07 -1.13 18.57
C LYS A 30 15.76 -2.62 18.52
N LEU A 31 14.62 -3.02 19.08
CA LEU A 31 14.09 -4.36 18.92
C LEU A 31 13.77 -4.50 17.43
N LEU A 32 14.61 -5.24 16.70
CA LEU A 32 14.30 -5.68 15.35
C LEU A 32 13.06 -6.54 15.48
N ALA A 33 11.89 -5.98 15.13
CA ALA A 33 10.68 -6.78 14.99
C ALA A 33 11.00 -7.84 13.94
N VAL A 34 11.02 -9.11 14.37
CA VAL A 34 11.06 -10.24 13.46
C VAL A 34 9.72 -10.20 12.74
N ALA A 35 9.75 -10.02 11.41
CA ALA A 35 8.54 -10.07 10.60
C ALA A 35 7.82 -11.39 10.90
N GLU A 36 6.53 -11.33 11.26
CA GLU A 36 5.75 -12.55 11.42
C GLU A 36 5.78 -13.31 10.09
N PRO A 37 5.88 -14.66 10.13
CA PRO A 37 5.80 -15.45 8.91
C PRO A 37 4.46 -15.16 8.21
N SER A 38 4.52 -15.01 6.88
CA SER A 38 3.31 -14.82 6.08
C SER A 38 2.33 -15.96 6.33
N ARG A 39 1.05 -15.60 6.43
CA ARG A 39 -0.09 -16.51 6.53
C ARG A 39 -0.41 -17.14 5.18
N THR A 40 -0.09 -16.46 4.09
CA THR A 40 -0.24 -16.98 2.73
C THR A 40 0.80 -18.09 2.48
N PRO A 41 0.35 -19.30 2.07
CA PRO A 41 1.26 -20.37 1.68
C PRO A 41 2.17 -19.96 0.52
N SER A 42 3.42 -20.43 0.54
CA SER A 42 4.33 -20.28 -0.60
C SER A 42 3.93 -21.22 -1.75
N ASP A 43 3.99 -20.68 -2.96
CA ASP A 43 3.71 -21.32 -4.24
C ASP A 43 4.49 -20.60 -5.36
N ASP A 44 4.30 -21.01 -6.62
CA ASP A 44 5.04 -20.44 -7.75
C ASP A 44 4.77 -18.95 -7.96
N ILE A 45 3.55 -18.48 -7.67
CA ILE A 45 3.14 -17.08 -7.85
C ILE A 45 3.76 -16.19 -6.77
N THR A 46 3.66 -16.59 -5.51
CA THR A 46 4.29 -15.87 -4.37
C THR A 46 5.82 -15.87 -4.49
N ASN A 47 6.43 -16.97 -4.95
CA ASN A 47 7.86 -17.04 -5.20
C ASN A 47 8.29 -16.12 -6.36
N ALA A 48 7.53 -16.08 -7.46
CA ALA A 48 7.78 -15.16 -8.57
C ALA A 48 7.67 -13.70 -8.10
N PHE A 49 6.67 -13.38 -7.29
CA PHE A 49 6.51 -12.05 -6.71
C PHE A 49 7.67 -11.66 -5.81
N ASP A 50 8.06 -12.52 -4.87
CA ASP A 50 9.17 -12.25 -3.96
C ASP A 50 10.49 -12.03 -4.71
N ASN A 51 10.75 -12.80 -5.77
CA ASN A 51 11.91 -12.60 -6.63
C ASN A 51 11.89 -11.25 -7.35
N LEU A 52 10.73 -10.82 -7.87
CA LEU A 52 10.60 -9.55 -8.57
C LEU A 52 10.69 -8.33 -7.64
N ARG A 53 10.07 -8.41 -6.46
CA ARG A 53 10.05 -7.35 -5.45
C ARG A 53 11.43 -7.19 -4.81
N GLY A 54 12.07 -8.31 -4.45
CA GLY A 54 13.23 -8.33 -3.56
C GLY A 54 12.84 -7.78 -2.19
N GLU A 55 13.67 -6.91 -1.62
CA GLU A 55 13.41 -6.31 -0.30
C GLU A 55 12.49 -5.09 -0.33
N ARG A 56 12.13 -4.59 -1.53
CA ARG A 56 11.39 -3.32 -1.69
C ARG A 56 10.06 -3.31 -0.95
N TYR A 57 9.68 -2.15 -0.43
CA TYR A 57 8.36 -1.92 0.14
C TYR A 57 7.29 -1.88 -0.96
N ALA A 58 6.22 -2.67 -0.82
CA ALA A 58 5.16 -2.74 -1.81
C ALA A 58 4.06 -1.71 -1.55
N VAL A 59 3.89 -0.77 -2.49
CA VAL A 59 2.70 0.08 -2.57
C VAL A 59 1.71 -0.64 -3.49
N VAL A 60 0.70 -1.28 -2.91
CA VAL A 60 -0.29 -2.06 -3.65
C VAL A 60 -1.51 -1.19 -3.93
N LEU A 61 -1.95 -1.13 -5.18
CA LEU A 61 -3.15 -0.41 -5.60
C LEU A 61 -4.21 -1.36 -6.14
N ALA A 62 -5.44 -1.25 -5.63
CA ALA A 62 -6.64 -1.78 -6.26
C ALA A 62 -7.67 -0.68 -6.48
N GLY A 63 -8.59 -0.90 -7.42
CA GLY A 63 -9.53 0.14 -7.83
C GLY A 63 -10.42 -0.28 -8.99
N PHE A 64 -11.01 0.72 -9.66
CA PHE A 64 -11.79 0.49 -10.86
C PHE A 64 -10.86 0.22 -12.05
N SER A 65 -10.76 -1.02 -12.52
CA SER A 65 -10.01 -1.34 -13.75
C SER A 65 -10.85 -1.13 -15.01
N GLY A 66 -12.10 -1.61 -15.02
CA GLY A 66 -12.98 -1.55 -16.21
C GLY A 66 -13.94 -0.36 -16.28
N LEU A 67 -14.10 0.39 -15.19
CA LEU A 67 -15.01 1.56 -15.13
C LEU A 67 -14.27 2.89 -15.26
N GLY A 68 -12.95 2.92 -15.10
CA GLY A 68 -12.22 4.19 -15.03
C GLY A 68 -12.66 5.05 -13.84
N TYR A 69 -12.43 6.36 -13.93
CA TYR A 69 -12.65 7.32 -12.84
C TYR A 69 -13.23 8.63 -13.37
N GLU A 70 -14.15 9.24 -12.61
CA GLU A 70 -14.73 10.55 -12.92
C GLU A 70 -13.67 11.67 -12.92
N HIS A 71 -12.69 11.55 -12.02
CA HIS A 71 -11.62 12.54 -11.84
C HIS A 71 -10.23 11.88 -11.87
N PRO A 72 -9.74 11.45 -13.06
CA PRO A 72 -8.46 10.76 -13.17
C PRO A 72 -7.27 11.55 -12.63
N ALA A 73 -7.29 12.89 -12.74
CA ALA A 73 -6.23 13.74 -12.21
C ALA A 73 -6.10 13.66 -10.68
N ALA A 74 -7.23 13.58 -9.96
CA ALA A 74 -7.23 13.45 -8.50
C ALA A 74 -6.73 12.06 -8.06
N VAL A 75 -7.08 11.01 -8.81
CA VAL A 75 -6.55 9.65 -8.61
C VAL A 75 -5.04 9.63 -8.81
N ARG A 76 -4.54 10.22 -9.91
CA ARG A 76 -3.10 10.35 -10.17
C ARG A 76 -2.38 11.10 -9.06
N GLN A 77 -2.93 12.22 -8.61
CA GLN A 77 -2.37 12.97 -7.49
C GLN A 77 -2.27 12.09 -6.23
N LYS A 78 -3.33 11.34 -5.91
CA LYS A 78 -3.31 10.47 -4.73
C LYS A 78 -2.25 9.35 -4.85
N ILE A 79 -2.08 8.77 -6.03
CA ILE A 79 -1.03 7.77 -6.30
C ILE A 79 0.36 8.40 -6.11
N THR A 80 0.58 9.61 -6.64
CA THR A 80 1.83 10.38 -6.44
C THR A 80 2.11 10.60 -4.96
N GLU A 81 1.11 10.97 -4.16
CA GLU A 81 1.25 11.15 -2.71
C GLU A 81 1.68 9.85 -2.00
N LEU A 82 1.03 8.73 -2.30
CA LEU A 82 1.36 7.41 -1.74
C LEU A 82 2.79 6.99 -2.08
N LEU A 83 3.21 7.13 -3.35
CA LEU A 83 4.57 6.81 -3.78
C LEU A 83 5.61 7.71 -3.10
N ASN A 84 5.36 9.01 -2.98
CA ASN A 84 6.25 9.95 -2.30
C ASN A 84 6.42 9.59 -0.82
N GLU A 85 5.33 9.25 -0.14
CA GLU A 85 5.37 8.81 1.25
C GLU A 85 6.17 7.53 1.41
N ALA A 86 5.94 6.53 0.55
CA ALA A 86 6.69 5.29 0.56
C ALA A 86 8.20 5.51 0.32
N ILE A 87 8.57 6.29 -0.69
CA ILE A 87 9.98 6.59 -1.01
C ILE A 87 10.67 7.30 0.15
N LYS A 88 9.97 8.22 0.83
CA LYS A 88 10.49 8.93 1.99
C LYS A 88 10.78 7.99 3.16
N ASN A 89 9.95 6.97 3.36
CA ASN A 89 9.97 6.11 4.54
C ASN A 89 10.75 4.80 4.35
N HIS A 90 10.97 4.35 3.10
CA HIS A 90 11.53 3.04 2.77
C HIS A 90 12.81 3.17 1.94
N LYS A 91 13.96 2.89 2.58
CA LYS A 91 15.30 3.05 1.97
C LYS A 91 15.71 1.89 1.07
N GLU A 92 15.08 0.74 1.27
CA GLU A 92 15.20 -0.48 0.47
C GLU A 92 14.62 -0.32 -0.95
N GLY A 93 13.95 0.81 -1.23
CA GLY A 93 13.27 1.10 -2.47
C GLY A 93 11.81 0.68 -2.44
N VAL A 94 11.06 1.06 -3.48
CA VAL A 94 9.61 0.88 -3.57
C VAL A 94 9.26 0.04 -4.79
N ALA A 95 8.29 -0.87 -4.63
CA ALA A 95 7.64 -1.57 -5.72
C ALA A 95 6.18 -1.11 -5.81
N LEU A 96 5.74 -0.67 -6.98
CA LEU A 96 4.35 -0.37 -7.28
C LEU A 96 3.69 -1.62 -7.84
N VAL A 97 2.70 -2.14 -7.12
CA VAL A 97 1.99 -3.38 -7.46
C VAL A 97 0.55 -3.04 -7.82
N ILE A 98 0.14 -3.36 -9.05
CA ILE A 98 -1.22 -3.11 -9.55
C ILE A 98 -1.66 -4.33 -10.37
N GLY A 99 -2.94 -4.41 -10.69
CA GLY A 99 -3.43 -5.22 -11.80
C GLY A 99 -2.60 -4.95 -13.07
N GLY A 100 -2.14 -5.99 -13.75
CA GLY A 100 -1.19 -5.92 -14.88
C GLY A 100 -1.70 -5.26 -16.19
N THR A 101 -2.74 -4.44 -16.13
CA THR A 101 -3.32 -3.71 -17.27
C THR A 101 -3.17 -2.19 -17.10
N THR A 102 -3.18 -1.44 -18.20
CA THR A 102 -3.15 0.04 -18.17
C THR A 102 -4.51 0.69 -17.85
N ASP A 103 -5.59 -0.10 -17.92
CA ASP A 103 -6.95 0.40 -17.76
C ASP A 103 -7.24 0.81 -16.30
N GLY A 104 -7.98 1.91 -16.15
CA GLY A 104 -8.47 2.36 -14.85
C GLY A 104 -7.35 2.59 -13.83
N ILE A 105 -7.34 1.86 -12.71
CA ILE A 105 -6.30 1.96 -11.67
C ILE A 105 -4.89 1.69 -12.19
N GLY A 106 -4.77 0.97 -13.32
CA GLY A 106 -3.54 0.79 -14.09
C GLY A 106 -2.82 2.08 -14.48
N MET A 107 -3.51 3.23 -14.42
CA MET A 107 -2.88 4.54 -14.60
C MET A 107 -1.73 4.82 -13.63
N GLY A 108 -1.64 4.11 -12.51
CA GLY A 108 -0.50 4.19 -11.60
C GLY A 108 0.84 3.87 -12.25
N TYR A 109 0.86 2.97 -13.25
CA TYR A 109 2.08 2.69 -14.02
C TYR A 109 2.57 3.93 -14.78
N ALA A 110 1.66 4.67 -15.40
CA ALA A 110 2.00 5.92 -16.09
C ALA A 110 2.48 6.98 -15.08
N VAL A 111 1.84 7.10 -13.91
CA VAL A 111 2.29 8.03 -12.85
C VAL A 111 3.75 7.76 -12.47
N ALA A 112 4.12 6.50 -12.23
CA ALA A 112 5.49 6.14 -11.88
C ALA A 112 6.46 6.22 -13.06
N LYS A 113 5.98 6.09 -14.31
CA LYS A 113 6.85 6.10 -15.50
C LYS A 113 7.14 7.49 -16.04
N ASP A 114 6.16 8.39 -15.98
CA ASP A 114 6.22 9.71 -16.60
C ASP A 114 7.07 10.71 -15.80
N ASP A 115 7.20 10.50 -14.48
CA ASP A 115 7.98 11.37 -13.59
C ASP A 115 9.36 10.75 -13.27
N PRO A 116 10.48 11.40 -13.65
CA PRO A 116 11.83 10.94 -13.32
C PRO A 116 12.08 10.73 -11.83
N HIS A 117 11.31 11.40 -10.95
CA HIS A 117 11.38 11.20 -9.50
C HIS A 117 11.09 9.74 -9.09
N PHE A 118 10.31 9.02 -9.88
CA PHE A 118 9.92 7.63 -9.64
C PHE A 118 10.73 6.61 -10.45
N SER A 119 11.85 7.02 -11.07
CA SER A 119 12.66 6.15 -11.94
C SER A 119 13.19 4.88 -11.27
N ASP A 120 13.35 4.88 -9.95
CA ASP A 120 13.79 3.72 -9.16
C ASP A 120 12.62 2.85 -8.64
N VAL A 121 11.36 3.25 -8.89
CA VAL A 121 10.17 2.46 -8.51
C VAL A 121 10.06 1.24 -9.42
N LYS A 122 10.06 0.05 -8.81
CA LYS A 122 9.87 -1.21 -9.53
C LYS A 122 8.38 -1.39 -9.85
N LEU A 123 8.02 -1.49 -11.12
CA LEU A 123 6.64 -1.77 -11.54
C LEU A 123 6.41 -3.28 -11.59
N ILE A 124 5.36 -3.76 -10.93
CA ILE A 124 4.94 -5.17 -10.92
C ILE A 124 3.46 -5.25 -11.28
N GLY A 125 3.14 -6.12 -12.24
CA GLY A 125 1.77 -6.47 -12.60
C GLY A 125 1.38 -7.83 -12.06
N LEU A 126 0.24 -7.92 -11.39
CA LEU A 126 -0.40 -9.18 -11.04
C LEU A 126 -1.72 -9.25 -11.80
N VAL A 127 -1.92 -10.24 -12.66
CA VAL A 127 -3.11 -10.29 -13.51
C VAL A 127 -3.54 -11.72 -13.80
N SER A 128 -4.85 -11.94 -13.89
CA SER A 128 -5.41 -13.19 -14.37
C SER A 128 -4.98 -13.48 -15.81
N GLU A 129 -4.71 -14.75 -16.13
CA GLU A 129 -4.35 -15.21 -17.47
C GLU A 129 -5.39 -14.90 -18.55
N VAL A 130 -6.63 -14.67 -18.13
CA VAL A 130 -7.75 -14.23 -18.96
C VAL A 130 -7.39 -13.04 -19.85
N VAL A 131 -6.52 -12.14 -19.36
CA VAL A 131 -6.06 -10.97 -20.10
C VAL A 131 -5.41 -11.35 -21.44
N LYS A 132 -4.73 -12.50 -21.52
CA LYS A 132 -4.03 -12.97 -22.73
C LYS A 132 -5.02 -13.24 -23.88
N GLU A 133 -6.24 -13.65 -23.55
CA GLU A 133 -7.27 -14.00 -24.53
C GLU A 133 -8.26 -12.85 -24.75
N GLN A 134 -8.70 -12.19 -23.69
CA GLN A 134 -9.80 -11.22 -23.76
C GLN A 134 -9.35 -9.79 -24.09
N CYS A 135 -8.20 -9.33 -23.57
CA CYS A 135 -7.68 -8.01 -23.90
C CYS A 135 -6.13 -7.92 -23.81
N PRO A 136 -5.39 -8.68 -24.63
CA PRO A 136 -3.92 -8.69 -24.57
C PRO A 136 -3.29 -7.32 -24.87
N HIS A 137 -4.02 -6.43 -25.53
CA HIS A 137 -3.60 -5.06 -25.82
C HIS A 137 -3.63 -4.13 -24.60
N SER A 138 -4.40 -4.48 -23.55
CA SER A 138 -4.48 -3.71 -22.31
C SER A 138 -3.31 -3.99 -21.35
N LEU A 139 -2.44 -4.97 -21.65
CA LEU A 139 -1.29 -5.29 -20.81
C LEU A 139 -0.35 -4.08 -20.65
N ALA A 140 0.06 -3.82 -19.41
CA ALA A 140 0.94 -2.70 -19.05
C ALA A 140 2.38 -2.96 -19.51
N LYS A 141 2.71 -2.51 -20.72
CA LYS A 141 4.05 -2.67 -21.33
C LYS A 141 5.16 -2.03 -20.50
N GLU A 142 4.82 -1.04 -19.68
CA GLU A 142 5.71 -0.36 -18.74
C GLU A 142 6.28 -1.33 -17.70
N CYS A 143 5.56 -2.40 -17.38
CA CYS A 143 6.03 -3.44 -16.47
C CYS A 143 7.08 -4.37 -17.12
N GLY A 144 7.15 -4.43 -18.46
CA GLY A 144 8.01 -5.37 -19.17
C GLY A 144 7.77 -6.81 -18.71
N ASP A 145 8.86 -7.52 -18.37
CA ASP A 145 8.81 -8.90 -17.87
C ASP A 145 8.35 -9.02 -16.41
N ASN A 146 7.96 -7.93 -15.75
CA ASN A 146 7.51 -7.93 -14.35
C ASN A 146 5.99 -8.14 -14.22
N ILE A 147 5.36 -8.80 -15.18
CA ILE A 147 3.95 -9.20 -15.12
C ILE A 147 3.88 -10.68 -14.74
N ILE A 148 3.23 -10.96 -13.61
CA ILE A 148 2.93 -12.31 -13.16
C ILE A 148 1.49 -12.62 -13.56
N PHE A 149 1.36 -13.73 -14.26
CA PHE A 149 0.08 -14.24 -14.71
C PHE A 149 -0.43 -15.30 -13.75
N VAL A 150 -1.67 -15.14 -13.27
CA VAL A 150 -2.31 -16.05 -12.34
C VAL A 150 -3.34 -16.90 -13.08
N PRO A 151 -3.27 -18.24 -12.96
CA PRO A 151 -4.26 -19.13 -13.54
C PRO A 151 -5.67 -18.82 -13.02
N ASP A 152 -6.63 -18.69 -13.94
CA ASP A 152 -8.02 -18.34 -13.65
C ASP A 152 -8.94 -19.12 -14.60
N PRO A 153 -9.18 -20.41 -14.32
CA PRO A 153 -9.92 -21.30 -15.23
C PRO A 153 -11.40 -20.89 -15.39
N ASP A 154 -11.94 -20.12 -14.44
CA ASP A 154 -13.35 -19.71 -14.41
C ASP A 154 -13.58 -18.33 -15.05
N ASN A 155 -12.52 -17.69 -15.55
CA ASN A 155 -12.54 -16.38 -16.20
C ASN A 155 -13.12 -15.25 -15.32
N THR A 156 -12.79 -15.25 -14.02
CA THR A 156 -13.35 -14.31 -13.05
C THR A 156 -12.63 -12.96 -13.04
N TRP A 157 -11.43 -12.88 -13.62
CA TRP A 157 -10.46 -11.78 -13.50
C TRP A 157 -9.82 -11.66 -12.13
N GLU A 158 -10.12 -12.56 -11.21
CA GLU A 158 -9.59 -12.53 -9.86
C GLU A 158 -8.15 -13.07 -9.83
N VAL A 159 -7.36 -12.55 -8.89
CA VAL A 159 -5.95 -12.91 -8.73
C VAL A 159 -5.78 -13.63 -7.39
N LEU A 160 -6.45 -14.78 -7.28
CA LEU A 160 -6.53 -15.59 -6.06
C LEU A 160 -5.76 -16.90 -6.20
N ASN A 161 -5.41 -17.50 -5.07
CA ASN A 161 -4.93 -18.88 -5.05
C ASN A 161 -6.03 -19.87 -5.49
N GLN A 162 -5.66 -21.13 -5.74
CA GLN A 162 -6.58 -22.16 -6.24
C GLN A 162 -7.80 -22.42 -5.33
N GLU A 163 -7.65 -22.16 -4.02
CA GLU A 163 -8.74 -22.33 -3.04
C GLU A 163 -9.67 -21.10 -2.96
N GLY A 164 -9.32 -19.99 -3.63
CA GLY A 164 -10.03 -18.72 -3.53
C GLY A 164 -9.94 -18.07 -2.14
N SER A 165 -9.02 -18.54 -1.29
CA SER A 165 -8.88 -18.14 0.11
C SER A 165 -7.93 -16.96 0.29
N HIS A 166 -6.96 -16.79 -0.61
CA HIS A 166 -5.92 -15.76 -0.54
C HIS A 166 -5.85 -14.96 -1.84
N SER A 167 -5.64 -13.65 -1.73
CA SER A 167 -5.37 -12.76 -2.86
C SER A 167 -3.86 -12.57 -2.99
N TYR A 168 -3.32 -12.78 -4.19
CA TYR A 168 -1.92 -12.50 -4.48
C TYR A 168 -1.63 -10.99 -4.48
N THR A 169 -2.63 -10.16 -4.81
CA THR A 169 -2.57 -8.70 -4.62
C THR A 169 -2.43 -8.35 -3.14
N ALA A 170 -3.24 -8.95 -2.27
CA ALA A 170 -3.15 -8.72 -0.82
C ALA A 170 -1.86 -9.28 -0.21
N TYR A 171 -1.34 -10.40 -0.73
CA TYR A 171 -0.06 -10.99 -0.32
C TYR A 171 1.10 -9.98 -0.44
N ALA A 172 1.11 -9.18 -1.50
CA ALA A 172 2.13 -8.16 -1.71
C ALA A 172 2.21 -7.17 -0.52
N ALA A 173 1.06 -6.77 0.02
CA ALA A 173 0.98 -5.89 1.19
C ALA A 173 1.27 -6.64 2.50
N GLU A 174 0.77 -7.88 2.62
CA GLU A 174 0.98 -8.74 3.79
C GLU A 174 2.47 -8.95 4.10
N LYS A 175 3.27 -9.13 3.04
CA LYS A 175 4.69 -9.47 3.19
C LYS A 175 5.53 -8.30 3.71
N HIS A 176 5.44 -7.15 3.05
CA HIS A 176 6.15 -5.91 3.40
C HIS A 176 5.61 -4.76 2.55
N GLY A 177 4.41 -4.28 2.87
CA GLY A 177 3.76 -3.26 2.07
C GLY A 177 2.54 -2.63 2.72
N GLU A 178 1.80 -1.92 1.89
CA GLU A 178 0.49 -1.34 2.19
C GLU A 178 -0.48 -1.66 1.06
N PHE A 179 -1.76 -1.73 1.40
CA PHE A 179 -2.82 -1.96 0.42
C PHE A 179 -3.76 -0.77 0.35
N ASN A 180 -3.77 -0.07 -0.79
CA ASN A 180 -4.55 1.12 -1.05
C ASN A 180 -5.67 0.83 -2.04
N ILE A 181 -6.91 1.12 -1.64
CA ILE A 181 -8.11 0.87 -2.43
C ILE A 181 -8.70 2.21 -2.87
N LEU A 182 -8.60 2.53 -4.16
CA LEU A 182 -9.07 3.80 -4.71
C LEU A 182 -10.39 3.53 -5.45
N GLY A 183 -11.48 3.38 -4.70
CA GLY A 183 -12.74 2.83 -5.21
C GLY A 183 -12.61 1.35 -5.62
N GLY A 184 -13.50 0.85 -6.48
CA GLY A 184 -13.37 -0.48 -7.07
C GLY A 184 -14.66 -1.27 -7.23
N GLY A 185 -14.61 -2.24 -8.15
CA GLY A 185 -15.69 -3.18 -8.45
C GLY A 185 -15.63 -4.45 -7.60
N ALA A 186 -16.34 -5.49 -8.05
CA ALA A 186 -16.42 -6.79 -7.38
C ALA A 186 -15.04 -7.44 -7.10
N VAL A 187 -14.11 -7.37 -8.06
CA VAL A 187 -12.74 -7.92 -7.87
C VAL A 187 -12.01 -7.21 -6.73
N ALA A 188 -12.02 -5.88 -6.70
CA ALA A 188 -11.39 -5.11 -5.62
C ALA A 188 -12.07 -5.36 -4.25
N GLN A 189 -13.38 -5.54 -4.22
CA GLN A 189 -14.08 -5.96 -2.99
C GLN A 189 -13.59 -7.34 -2.53
N LYS A 190 -13.45 -8.29 -3.44
CA LYS A 190 -12.96 -9.63 -3.11
C LYS A 190 -11.54 -9.58 -2.56
N GLU A 191 -10.67 -8.75 -3.15
CA GLU A 191 -9.32 -8.53 -2.64
C GLU A 191 -9.32 -7.91 -1.23
N VAL A 192 -10.23 -6.99 -0.93
CA VAL A 192 -10.41 -6.42 0.43
C VAL A 192 -10.84 -7.50 1.43
N GLU A 193 -11.75 -8.39 1.05
CA GLU A 193 -12.17 -9.52 1.89
C GLU A 193 -11.00 -10.48 2.18
N CYS A 194 -10.25 -10.86 1.14
CA CYS A 194 -9.06 -11.69 1.27
C CYS A 194 -7.98 -11.02 2.13
N ALA A 195 -7.73 -9.72 1.91
CA ALA A 195 -6.76 -8.95 2.69
C ALA A 195 -7.07 -9.00 4.20
N LYS A 196 -8.34 -8.83 4.58
CA LYS A 196 -8.77 -8.93 5.99
C LYS A 196 -8.49 -10.32 6.56
N ASN A 197 -8.75 -11.38 5.80
CA ASN A 197 -8.45 -12.75 6.23
C ASN A 197 -6.94 -13.00 6.36
N GLN A 198 -6.13 -12.35 5.51
CA GLN A 198 -4.67 -12.37 5.54
C GLN A 198 -4.06 -11.47 6.64
N GLY A 199 -4.88 -10.74 7.40
CA GLY A 199 -4.40 -9.82 8.45
C GLY A 199 -3.87 -8.48 7.91
N VAL A 200 -4.09 -8.21 6.63
CA VAL A 200 -3.82 -6.91 6.01
C VAL A 200 -5.01 -5.99 6.26
N SER A 201 -4.75 -4.74 6.61
CA SER A 201 -5.78 -3.71 6.77
C SER A 201 -5.70 -2.72 5.61
N PRO A 202 -6.57 -2.83 4.58
CA PRO A 202 -6.52 -1.92 3.44
C PRO A 202 -6.91 -0.49 3.82
N MET A 203 -6.23 0.49 3.25
CA MET A 203 -6.61 1.89 3.29
C MET A 203 -7.60 2.18 2.16
N LEU A 204 -8.78 2.69 2.51
CA LEU A 204 -9.83 2.99 1.53
C LEU A 204 -9.87 4.49 1.23
N PHE A 205 -9.87 4.82 -0.06
CA PHE A 205 -10.03 6.17 -0.59
C PHE A 205 -11.25 6.21 -1.51
N GLN A 206 -12.19 7.09 -1.22
CA GLN A 206 -13.40 7.22 -1.98
C GLN A 206 -13.14 7.94 -3.31
N PHE A 207 -13.40 7.25 -4.41
CA PHE A 207 -13.40 7.80 -5.77
C PHE A 207 -14.61 7.29 -6.54
N ALA A 208 -15.18 8.13 -7.39
CA ALA A 208 -16.27 7.74 -8.27
C ALA A 208 -15.73 7.20 -9.61
N PRO A 209 -16.40 6.20 -10.21
CA PRO A 209 -16.08 5.72 -11.55
C PRO A 209 -16.44 6.75 -12.61
N ASP A 210 -15.94 6.56 -13.83
CA ASP A 210 -16.36 7.38 -14.96
C ASP A 210 -17.88 7.26 -15.17
N PRO A 211 -18.63 8.38 -15.21
CA PRO A 211 -20.08 8.35 -15.25
C PRO A 211 -20.64 7.76 -16.56
N GLU A 212 -19.95 7.95 -17.69
CA GLU A 212 -20.39 7.39 -18.98
C GLU A 212 -20.19 5.88 -19.02
N GLN A 213 -19.05 5.38 -18.54
CA GLN A 213 -18.76 3.95 -18.44
C GLN A 213 -19.67 3.25 -17.43
N LEU A 214 -19.95 3.91 -16.30
CA LEU A 214 -20.94 3.43 -15.33
C LEU A 214 -22.31 3.31 -15.99
N GLN A 215 -22.80 4.36 -16.65
CA GLN A 215 -24.10 4.37 -17.32
C GLN A 215 -24.20 3.26 -18.37
N LYS A 216 -23.16 3.08 -19.19
CA LYS A 216 -23.09 1.99 -20.19
C LYS A 216 -23.22 0.60 -19.57
N LYS A 217 -22.61 0.36 -18.41
CA LYS A 217 -22.72 -0.93 -17.70
C LYS A 217 -24.10 -1.11 -17.07
N LEU A 218 -24.72 -0.04 -16.56
CA LEU A 218 -26.09 -0.07 -16.04
C LEU A 218 -27.10 -0.41 -17.15
N GLU A 219 -26.95 0.17 -18.34
CA GLU A 219 -27.78 -0.14 -19.51
C GLU A 219 -27.63 -1.59 -20.00
N GLN A 220 -26.51 -2.24 -19.66
CA GLN A 220 -26.27 -3.67 -19.90
C GLN A 220 -26.91 -4.56 -18.81
N GLY A 221 -27.71 -4.00 -17.91
CA GLY A 221 -28.44 -4.73 -16.87
C GLY A 221 -27.61 -5.06 -15.63
N LYS A 222 -26.42 -4.46 -15.47
CA LYS A 222 -25.67 -4.50 -14.20
C LYS A 222 -26.31 -3.55 -13.20
N THR A 223 -26.15 -3.80 -11.91
CA THR A 223 -26.65 -2.90 -10.85
C THR A 223 -25.51 -2.09 -10.26
N ARG A 224 -25.84 -0.94 -9.64
CA ARG A 224 -24.84 -0.08 -9.00
C ARG A 224 -24.10 -0.82 -7.89
N GLU A 225 -24.80 -1.64 -7.11
CA GLU A 225 -24.23 -2.44 -6.03
C GLU A 225 -23.19 -3.45 -6.54
N THR A 226 -23.41 -4.04 -7.72
CA THR A 226 -22.44 -4.97 -8.32
C THR A 226 -21.22 -4.26 -8.93
N LEU A 227 -21.37 -3.00 -9.34
CA LEU A 227 -20.34 -2.22 -10.02
C LEU A 227 -19.49 -1.40 -9.05
N MET A 228 -20.08 -0.98 -7.93
CA MET A 228 -19.48 -0.13 -6.89
C MET A 228 -19.75 -0.71 -5.50
N PRO A 229 -19.46 -1.99 -5.23
CA PRO A 229 -19.78 -2.61 -3.95
C PRO A 229 -19.03 -1.99 -2.78
N LEU A 230 -17.93 -1.29 -3.04
CA LEU A 230 -17.13 -0.64 -2.02
C LEU A 230 -17.73 0.67 -1.49
N ASP A 231 -18.76 1.22 -2.15
CA ASP A 231 -19.49 2.41 -1.66
C ASP A 231 -20.09 2.20 -0.26
N ALA A 232 -20.42 0.95 0.09
CA ALA A 232 -20.96 0.61 1.41
C ALA A 232 -19.95 0.75 2.56
N PHE A 233 -18.65 0.93 2.26
CA PHE A 233 -17.61 1.15 3.26
C PHE A 233 -17.34 2.64 3.53
N PHE A 234 -17.99 3.55 2.79
CA PHE A 234 -17.81 5.01 2.90
C PHE A 234 -19.03 5.71 3.49
#